data_AF-A0A7J7JWG9-F1
#
_entry.id   AF-A0A7J7JWG9-F1
#
_cell.length_a   1.000
_cell.length_b   1.000
_cell.length_c   1.000
_cell.angle_alpha   90.00
_cell.angle_beta   90.00
_cell.angle_gamma   90.00
#
_symmetry.space_group_name_H-M   'P 1'
#
loop_
_entity.id
_entity.type
_entity.pdbx_description
1 polymer ?
#
loop_
_entity_poly.entity_id
_entity_poly.type
_entity_poly.pdbx_seq_one_letter_code
_entity_poly.pdbx_strand_id
1 'polypeptide(L)'
;MNWRETLIFPPENPISNTSRDLIEKFCCNVDSRIGANSVDEIKSHPFLAGVDWDHIRDRPAAYTPDVKSITDTSNFDEFPDVDLNICRNTEIEHKNKDLVFINYTFKRFEGLTQRGMLKMTGASS
;
A
#
# COMPACT_ATOMS: atom_id res chain seq x y z
N MET A 1 20.27 13.05 2.74
CA MET A 1 19.71 13.00 1.37
C MET A 1 19.32 14.41 0.96
N ASN A 2 19.96 14.97 -0.07
CA ASN A 2 19.76 16.37 -0.50
C ASN A 2 18.73 16.46 -1.63
N TRP A 3 17.53 15.91 -1.43
CA TRP A 3 16.52 15.77 -2.49
C TRP A 3 16.14 17.11 -3.16
N ARG A 4 16.22 18.23 -2.42
CA ARG A 4 15.95 19.58 -2.94
C ARG A 4 16.87 19.99 -4.09
N GLU A 5 18.12 19.57 -4.02
CA GLU A 5 19.16 19.95 -4.98
C GLU A 5 19.31 18.91 -6.09
N THR A 6 18.74 17.71 -5.91
CA THR A 6 18.90 16.58 -6.82
C THR A 6 17.63 16.19 -7.56
N LEU A 7 16.48 16.82 -7.27
CA LEU A 7 15.25 16.64 -8.05
C LEU A 7 15.35 17.45 -9.35
N ILE A 8 15.67 16.76 -10.44
CA ILE A 8 15.82 17.35 -11.77
C ILE A 8 14.83 16.67 -12.72
N PHE A 9 14.10 17.47 -13.49
CA PHE A 9 13.22 16.99 -14.55
C PHE A 9 13.98 17.05 -15.88
N PRO A 10 14.32 15.90 -16.49
CA PRO A 10 15.10 15.88 -17.71
C PRO A 10 14.34 16.49 -18.90
N PRO A 11 14.97 17.34 -19.74
CA PRO A 11 14.31 17.99 -20.87
C PRO A 11 13.86 17.02 -21.98
N GLU A 12 14.47 15.84 -22.07
CA GLU A 12 14.15 14.81 -23.07
C GLU A 12 12.77 14.14 -22.90
N ASN A 13 12.19 14.22 -21.69
CA ASN A 13 10.90 13.63 -21.36
C ASN A 13 9.97 14.71 -20.82
N PRO A 14 9.42 15.59 -21.68
CA PRO A 14 8.59 16.69 -21.24
C PRO A 14 7.31 16.17 -20.59
N ILE A 15 7.04 16.67 -19.38
CA ILE A 15 5.80 16.43 -18.65
C ILE A 15 4.98 17.72 -18.56
N SER A 16 3.68 17.61 -18.30
CA SER A 16 2.84 18.80 -18.12
C SER A 16 3.28 19.58 -16.88
N ASN A 17 3.08 20.91 -16.88
CA ASN A 17 3.35 21.75 -15.72
C ASN A 17 2.57 21.28 -14.47
N THR A 18 1.33 20.79 -14.66
CA THR A 18 0.52 20.25 -13.56
C THR A 18 1.09 18.95 -13.00
N SER A 19 1.70 18.10 -13.85
CA SER A 19 2.39 16.88 -13.42
C SER A 19 3.63 17.23 -12.60
N ARG A 20 4.42 18.19 -13.08
CA ARG A 20 5.61 18.68 -12.40
C ARG A 20 5.27 19.24 -11.01
N ASP A 21 4.27 20.10 -10.94
CA ASP A 21 3.78 20.70 -9.69
C ASP A 21 3.34 19.62 -8.68
N LEU A 22 2.61 18.59 -9.14
CA LEU A 22 2.21 17.49 -8.27
C LEU A 22 3.41 16.70 -7.73
N ILE A 23 4.39 16.40 -8.58
CA ILE A 23 5.61 15.67 -8.18
C ILE A 23 6.38 16.48 -7.15
N GLU A 24 6.59 17.78 -7.37
CA GLU A 24 7.28 18.67 -6.43
C GLU A 24 6.54 18.77 -5.08
N LYS A 25 5.20 18.76 -5.08
CA LYS A 25 4.37 18.73 -3.85
C LYS A 25 4.39 17.40 -3.09
N PHE A 26 4.75 16.29 -3.73
CA PHE A 26 5.00 15.02 -3.03
C PHE A 26 6.44 14.91 -2.56
N CYS A 27 7.38 15.26 -3.44
CA CYS A 27 8.81 15.29 -3.19
C CYS A 27 9.20 16.59 -2.47
N CYS A 28 8.61 16.83 -1.30
CA CYS A 28 8.93 17.96 -0.45
C CYS A 28 9.14 17.55 1.03
N ASN A 29 9.35 18.55 1.90
CA ASN A 29 9.32 18.34 3.35
C ASN A 29 7.98 17.76 3.80
N VAL A 30 8.00 16.99 4.89
CA VAL A 30 6.80 16.38 5.46
C VAL A 30 5.70 17.40 5.78
N ASP A 31 6.07 18.57 6.34
CA ASP A 31 5.13 19.61 6.75
C ASP A 31 4.43 20.32 5.58
N SER A 32 4.97 20.18 4.37
CA SER A 32 4.45 20.84 3.16
C SER A 32 3.88 19.86 2.15
N ARG A 33 3.89 18.56 2.47
CA ARG A 33 3.49 17.50 1.54
C ARG A 33 1.99 17.53 1.33
N ILE A 34 1.58 17.56 0.06
CA ILE A 34 0.18 17.42 -0.31
C ILE A 34 -0.38 16.09 0.24
N GLY A 35 -1.55 16.14 0.85
CA GLY A 35 -2.16 14.98 1.51
C GLY A 35 -1.81 14.85 2.99
N ALA A 36 -1.04 15.76 3.58
CA ALA A 36 -0.69 15.71 5.00
C ALA A 36 -1.91 15.88 5.91
N ASN A 37 -2.87 16.73 5.53
CA ASN A 37 -4.10 16.94 6.31
C ASN A 37 -5.25 16.04 5.83
N SER A 38 -5.42 15.90 4.51
CA SER A 38 -6.46 15.07 3.90
C SER A 38 -6.07 14.64 2.49
N VAL A 39 -6.54 13.45 2.08
CA VAL A 39 -6.47 12.98 0.69
C VAL A 39 -7.16 13.92 -0.30
N ASP A 40 -8.10 14.75 0.14
CA ASP A 40 -8.83 15.68 -0.74
C ASP A 40 -7.91 16.75 -1.34
N GLU A 41 -6.80 17.08 -0.67
CA GLU A 41 -5.75 17.93 -1.24
C GLU A 41 -5.17 17.31 -2.52
N ILE A 42 -4.95 15.99 -2.52
CA ILE A 42 -4.48 15.25 -3.68
C ILE A 42 -5.57 15.22 -4.75
N LYS A 43 -6.80 14.84 -4.38
CA LYS A 43 -7.93 14.70 -5.32
C LYS A 43 -8.29 15.99 -6.06
N SER A 44 -8.13 17.13 -5.39
CA SER A 44 -8.42 18.46 -5.94
C SER A 44 -7.29 19.05 -6.79
N HIS A 45 -6.15 18.35 -6.90
CA HIS A 45 -5.02 18.84 -7.67
C HIS A 45 -5.34 18.95 -9.17
N PRO A 46 -4.91 20.03 -9.87
CA PRO A 46 -5.20 20.21 -11.31
C PRO A 46 -4.75 19.07 -12.21
N PHE A 47 -3.68 18.36 -11.85
CA PHE A 47 -3.23 17.17 -12.59
C PHE A 47 -4.29 16.05 -12.63
N LEU A 48 -5.14 15.96 -11.60
CA LEU A 48 -6.19 14.94 -11.47
C LEU A 48 -7.58 15.52 -11.80
N ALA A 49 -7.62 16.69 -12.45
CA ALA A 49 -8.87 17.27 -12.93
C ALA A 49 -9.58 16.30 -13.89
N GLY A 50 -10.87 16.05 -13.64
CA GLY A 50 -11.69 15.14 -14.45
C GLY A 50 -11.64 13.68 -14.01
N VAL A 51 -10.85 13.33 -12.98
CA VAL A 51 -10.95 12.02 -12.34
C VAL A 51 -12.27 11.96 -11.57
N ASP A 52 -13.13 11.02 -11.96
CA ASP A 52 -14.31 10.65 -11.19
C ASP A 52 -13.88 9.67 -10.09
N TRP A 53 -13.70 10.22 -8.89
CA TRP A 53 -13.22 9.47 -7.73
C TRP A 53 -14.24 8.48 -7.16
N ASP A 54 -15.54 8.75 -7.36
CA ASP A 54 -16.62 7.92 -6.83
C ASP A 54 -16.77 6.64 -7.65
N HIS A 55 -16.57 6.74 -8.98
CA HIS A 55 -16.70 5.61 -9.91
C HIS A 55 -15.38 5.14 -10.52
N ILE A 56 -14.23 5.50 -9.92
CA ILE A 56 -12.91 5.17 -10.49
C ILE A 56 -12.70 3.67 -10.71
N ARG A 57 -13.35 2.83 -9.89
CA ARG A 57 -13.27 1.36 -9.99
C ARG A 57 -14.17 0.76 -11.07
N ASP A 58 -15.17 1.51 -11.53
CA ASP A 58 -16.13 1.06 -12.54
C ASP A 58 -15.63 1.35 -13.96
N ARG A 59 -14.63 2.24 -14.09
CA ARG A 59 -14.02 2.60 -15.37
C ARG A 59 -13.04 1.51 -15.81
N PRO A 60 -12.96 1.19 -17.11
CA PRO A 60 -11.95 0.26 -17.61
C PRO A 60 -10.55 0.78 -17.31
N ALA A 61 -9.67 -0.10 -16.82
CA ALA A 61 -8.28 0.24 -16.59
C ALA A 61 -7.57 0.54 -17.92
N ALA A 62 -6.63 1.49 -17.90
CA ALA A 62 -5.83 1.83 -19.08
C ALA A 62 -4.98 0.66 -19.60
N TYR A 63 -4.64 -0.28 -18.70
CA TYR A 63 -3.91 -1.49 -19.01
C TYR A 63 -4.58 -2.68 -18.34
N THR A 64 -4.76 -3.76 -19.09
CA THR A 64 -5.22 -5.05 -18.60
C THR A 64 -4.07 -6.04 -18.76
N PRO A 65 -3.54 -6.64 -17.67
CA PRO A 65 -2.45 -7.59 -17.78
C PRO A 65 -2.93 -8.90 -18.42
N ASP A 66 -2.06 -9.51 -19.23
CA ASP A 66 -2.32 -10.83 -19.79
C ASP A 66 -2.07 -11.89 -18.71
N VAL A 67 -3.08 -12.70 -18.41
CA VAL A 67 -3.02 -13.78 -17.42
C VAL A 67 -3.35 -15.09 -18.10
N LYS A 68 -2.37 -15.99 -18.16
CA LYS A 68 -2.47 -17.27 -18.90
C LYS A 68 -3.14 -18.37 -18.08
N SER A 69 -2.99 -18.34 -16.75
CA SER A 69 -3.55 -19.34 -15.83
C SER A 69 -3.65 -18.81 -14.40
N ILE A 70 -4.34 -19.55 -13.53
CA ILE A 70 -4.47 -19.20 -12.10
C ILE A 70 -3.14 -19.21 -11.33
N THR A 71 -2.12 -19.90 -11.85
CA THR A 71 -0.77 -19.95 -11.27
C THR A 71 0.25 -19.19 -12.11
N ASP A 72 -0.18 -18.32 -13.02
CA ASP A 72 0.72 -17.57 -13.89
C ASP A 72 1.51 -16.52 -13.08
N THR A 73 2.84 -16.65 -13.08
CA THR A 73 3.77 -15.72 -12.44
C THR A 73 4.49 -14.82 -13.44
N SER A 74 4.12 -14.83 -14.73
CA SER A 74 4.86 -14.10 -15.78
C SER A 74 4.75 -12.57 -15.71
N ASN A 75 3.83 -12.03 -14.90
CA ASN A 75 3.75 -10.60 -14.59
C ASN A 75 4.63 -10.18 -13.39
N PHE A 76 5.49 -11.08 -12.89
CA PHE A 76 6.45 -10.83 -11.82
C PHE A 76 7.88 -11.07 -12.32
N ASP A 77 8.84 -10.35 -11.75
CA ASP A 77 10.26 -10.57 -12.01
C ASP A 77 10.74 -11.87 -11.36
N GLU A 78 11.61 -12.61 -12.05
CA GLU A 78 12.34 -13.74 -11.49
C GLU A 78 13.61 -13.24 -10.81
N PHE A 79 13.75 -13.54 -9.52
CA PHE A 79 14.97 -13.25 -8.76
C PHE A 79 15.73 -14.54 -8.49
N PRO A 80 17.08 -14.50 -8.53
CA PRO A 80 17.88 -15.65 -8.13
C PRO A 80 17.67 -15.96 -6.65
N ASP A 81 17.78 -17.24 -6.30
CA ASP A 81 17.78 -17.66 -4.90
C ASP A 81 18.92 -16.96 -4.13
N VAL A 82 18.57 -16.38 -2.98
CA VAL A 82 19.55 -15.80 -2.06
C VAL A 82 19.84 -16.82 -0.97
N ASP A 83 21.12 -17.08 -0.70
CA ASP A 83 21.53 -17.93 0.42
C ASP A 83 21.13 -17.29 1.76
N LEU A 84 20.00 -17.74 2.31
CA LEU A 84 19.53 -17.37 3.64
C LEU A 84 20.37 -18.11 4.70
N ASN A 85 21.63 -17.67 4.88
CA ASN A 85 22.45 -18.04 6.04
C ASN A 85 21.91 -17.37 7.31
N ILE A 86 20.71 -17.77 7.73
CA ILE A 86 20.14 -17.38 9.02
C ILE A 86 20.82 -18.26 10.07
N CYS A 87 21.73 -17.68 10.85
CA CYS A 87 22.44 -18.34 11.94
C CYS A 87 21.44 -19.05 12.87
N ARG A 88 21.36 -20.38 12.78
CA ARG A 88 20.55 -21.22 13.68
C ARG A 88 21.22 -21.26 15.05
N ASN A 89 20.97 -20.27 15.91
CA ASN A 89 21.34 -20.36 17.33
C ASN A 89 20.29 -21.23 18.05
N THR A 90 20.52 -22.53 18.07
CA THR A 90 19.50 -23.56 18.39
C THR A 90 19.09 -23.69 19.86
N GLU A 91 19.70 -22.98 20.82
CA GLU A 91 19.52 -23.30 22.25
C GLU A 91 18.68 -22.29 23.06
N ILE A 92 18.75 -20.98 22.78
CA ILE A 92 18.00 -19.96 23.56
C ILE A 92 16.59 -19.71 22.96
N GLU A 93 16.39 -20.07 21.71
CA GLU A 93 15.25 -19.68 20.89
C GLU A 93 13.97 -20.51 21.09
N HIS A 94 14.06 -21.77 21.54
CA HIS A 94 12.92 -22.69 21.51
C HIS A 94 11.76 -22.34 22.46
N LYS A 95 11.98 -21.56 23.53
CA LYS A 95 10.90 -21.17 24.46
C LYS A 95 10.17 -19.88 24.11
N ASN A 96 10.79 -18.99 23.32
CA ASN A 96 10.22 -17.70 22.92
C ASN A 96 9.72 -17.66 21.47
N LYS A 97 10.04 -18.68 20.66
CA LYS A 97 9.64 -18.78 19.25
C LYS A 97 8.12 -18.72 19.06
N ASP A 98 7.33 -19.36 19.92
CA ASP A 98 5.89 -19.36 19.74
C ASP A 98 5.23 -18.04 20.18
N LEU A 99 5.89 -17.29 21.08
CA LEU A 99 5.38 -16.00 21.57
C LEU A 99 5.38 -14.92 20.48
N VAL A 100 6.35 -14.95 19.57
CA VAL A 100 6.46 -13.94 18.49
C VAL A 100 5.40 -14.12 17.39
N PHE A 101 4.68 -15.25 17.39
CA PHE A 101 3.59 -15.54 16.43
C PHE A 101 2.20 -15.50 17.07
N ILE A 102 2.06 -15.09 18.34
CA ILE A 102 0.75 -14.89 18.96
C ILE A 102 -0.04 -13.87 18.15
N ASN A 103 -1.29 -14.19 17.80
CA ASN A 103 -2.20 -13.41 16.95
C ASN A 103 -1.79 -13.25 15.48
N TYR A 104 -0.79 -14.00 15.01
CA TYR A 104 -0.41 -14.01 13.59
C TYR A 104 -1.49 -14.62 12.69
N THR A 105 -2.22 -15.63 13.20
CA THR A 105 -3.24 -16.34 12.41
C THR A 105 -4.42 -15.43 12.13
N PHE A 106 -4.60 -15.06 10.86
CA PHE A 106 -5.79 -14.40 10.35
C PHE A 106 -6.60 -15.36 9.47
N LYS A 107 -7.91 -15.45 9.71
CA LYS A 107 -8.84 -16.23 8.89
C LYS A 107 -10.01 -15.35 8.48
N ARG A 108 -10.07 -15.03 7.18
CA ARG A 108 -11.04 -14.06 6.61
C ARG A 108 -12.51 -14.38 6.91
N PHE A 109 -12.87 -15.67 7.01
CA PHE A 109 -14.27 -16.11 7.13
C PHE A 109 -14.60 -16.78 8.47
N GLU A 110 -13.64 -16.94 9.38
CA GLU A 110 -13.94 -17.32 10.76
C GLU A 110 -14.23 -16.03 11.55
N GLY A 111 -15.51 -15.76 11.84
CA GLY A 111 -15.93 -14.61 12.64
C GLY A 111 -16.70 -13.49 11.91
N LEU A 112 -17.47 -13.81 10.86
CA LEU A 112 -18.33 -12.90 10.08
C LEU A 112 -19.36 -12.05 10.89
N THR A 113 -19.33 -12.00 12.23
CA THR A 113 -20.13 -11.06 13.05
C THR A 113 -19.42 -10.48 14.29
N GLN A 114 -18.11 -10.23 14.30
CA GLN A 114 -17.50 -9.38 15.37
C GLN A 114 -17.63 -7.86 15.15
N ARG A 115 -18.47 -7.45 14.19
CA ARG A 115 -19.21 -6.16 14.23
C ARG A 115 -20.71 -6.37 14.55
N GLY A 116 -21.06 -7.47 15.22
CA GLY A 116 -22.33 -7.64 15.90
C GLY A 116 -22.05 -7.70 17.39
N MET A 117 -22.21 -6.58 18.10
CA MET A 117 -22.22 -6.60 19.56
C MET A 117 -23.32 -7.56 20.01
N LEU A 118 -22.96 -8.64 20.71
CA LEU A 118 -23.94 -9.39 21.49
C LEU A 118 -24.48 -8.43 22.56
N LYS A 119 -25.70 -7.93 22.37
CA LYS A 119 -26.43 -7.25 23.45
C LYS A 119 -26.67 -8.30 24.53
N MET A 120 -25.91 -8.21 25.61
CA MET A 120 -26.23 -8.90 26.85
C MET A 120 -27.49 -8.25 27.43
N THR A 121 -28.67 -8.78 27.08
CA THR A 121 -29.89 -8.46 27.83
C THR A 121 -29.84 -9.26 29.13
N GLY A 122 -29.54 -8.57 30.23
CA GLY A 122 -29.74 -9.11 31.57
C GLY A 122 -31.22 -9.37 31.78
N ALA A 123 -31.58 -10.63 32.02
CA ALA A 123 -32.87 -10.98 32.59
C ALA A 123 -32.76 -10.75 34.10
N SER A 124 -33.43 -9.71 34.58
CA SER A 124 -33.76 -9.56 35.99
C SER A 124 -34.77 -10.64 36.38
N SER A 125 -34.48 -11.37 37.44
CA SER A 125 -35.45 -11.98 38.36
C SER A 125 -34.78 -12.14 39.71
#